data_AF-A0A352KSM5-F1
#
_entry.id   AF-A0A352KSM5-F1
#
_cell.length_a   1.000
_cell.length_b   1.000
_cell.length_c   1.000
_cell.angle_alpha   90.00
_cell.angle_beta   90.00
_cell.angle_gamma   90.00
#
_symmetry.space_group_name_H-M   'P 1'
#
loop_
_entity.id
_entity.type
_entity.pdbx_description
1 polymer ?
#
loop_
_entity_poly.entity_id
_entity_poly.type
_entity_poly.pdbx_seq_one_letter_code
_entity_poly.pdbx_strand_id
1 'polypeptide(L)'
;MNYFSVLEAIKSKNPDKFLSTIEFFPEEGKYHYDGHRACGVSLKPEETKKYKNICPKCGRTLTIGVLNRIDHLADRPESGKPKRAIPFKNLIPLDEIIAEALDMGVKTKAVAAQYQKLIAALGTEFNVLLNAPIEEIKKAAPAHIAEGIRRVREGKVSISPGYDGEYGKIKIFSEKERKDLAKQKALWV
;
A
#
# COMPACT_ATOMS: atom_id res chain seq x y z
N MET A 1 -19.32 7.40 -22.07
CA MET A 1 -17.89 7.03 -22.20
C MET A 1 -17.76 6.08 -23.39
N ASN A 2 -16.85 6.33 -24.33
CA ASN A 2 -16.65 5.46 -25.50
C ASN A 2 -15.15 5.18 -25.72
N TYR A 3 -14.83 4.23 -26.59
CA TYR A 3 -13.46 3.82 -26.90
C TYR A 3 -12.55 5.00 -27.29
N PHE A 4 -13.02 5.88 -28.18
CA PHE A 4 -12.22 7.01 -28.67
C PHE A 4 -11.92 8.03 -27.58
N SER A 5 -12.86 8.29 -26.66
CA SER A 5 -12.63 9.16 -25.50
C SER A 5 -11.57 8.61 -24.56
N VAL A 6 -11.55 7.29 -24.31
CA VAL A 6 -10.52 6.65 -23.48
C VAL A 6 -9.14 6.73 -24.15
N LEU A 7 -9.08 6.41 -25.45
CA LEU A 7 -7.84 6.47 -26.22
C LEU A 7 -7.25 7.90 -26.23
N GLU A 8 -8.09 8.92 -26.41
CA GLU A 8 -7.66 10.32 -26.42
C GLU A 8 -7.19 10.79 -25.04
N ALA A 9 -7.86 10.39 -23.96
CA ALA A 9 -7.41 10.68 -22.60
C ALA A 9 -6.00 10.11 -22.32
N ILE A 10 -5.73 8.87 -22.75
CA ILE A 10 -4.41 8.22 -22.58
C ILE A 10 -3.34 8.91 -23.43
N LYS A 11 -3.63 9.19 -24.71
CA LYS A 11 -2.67 9.79 -25.65
C LYS A 11 -2.33 11.24 -25.30
N SER A 12 -3.34 12.05 -24.96
CA SER A 12 -3.16 13.47 -24.67
C SER A 12 -2.44 13.71 -23.34
N LYS A 13 -2.56 12.77 -22.38
CA LYS A 13 -2.13 12.96 -20.98
C LYS A 13 -2.68 14.26 -20.40
N ASN A 14 -3.90 14.64 -20.80
CA ASN A 14 -4.56 15.81 -20.30
C ASN A 14 -5.04 15.53 -18.86
N PRO A 15 -4.55 16.26 -17.84
CA PRO A 15 -4.93 16.03 -16.44
C PRO A 15 -6.40 16.28 -16.15
N ASP A 16 -7.13 17.02 -17.00
CA ASP A 16 -8.58 17.23 -16.86
C ASP A 16 -9.40 16.02 -17.32
N LYS A 17 -8.80 15.14 -18.14
CA LYS A 17 -9.44 13.93 -18.70
C LYS A 17 -8.89 12.64 -18.11
N PHE A 18 -7.59 12.62 -17.79
CA PHE A 18 -6.91 11.52 -17.14
C PHE A 18 -6.43 11.99 -15.77
N LEU A 19 -7.35 11.95 -14.80
CA LEU A 19 -7.16 12.54 -13.47
C LEU A 19 -6.02 11.88 -12.68
N SER A 20 -6.02 10.55 -12.62
CA SER A 20 -5.00 9.76 -11.94
C SER A 20 -5.10 8.27 -12.28
N THR A 21 -4.05 7.49 -11.99
CA THR A 21 -4.17 6.04 -11.85
C THR A 21 -4.34 5.62 -10.39
N ILE A 22 -4.84 4.41 -10.17
CA ILE A 22 -4.94 3.78 -8.86
C ILE A 22 -4.01 2.57 -8.88
N GLU A 23 -3.08 2.52 -7.94
CA GLU A 23 -2.02 1.52 -7.89
C GLU A 23 -1.96 0.88 -6.50
N PHE A 24 -1.30 -0.27 -6.44
CA PHE A 24 -0.86 -0.87 -5.17
C PHE A 24 0.48 -0.25 -4.74
N PHE A 25 0.90 -0.45 -3.50
CA PHE A 25 2.25 -0.08 -3.11
C PHE A 25 3.25 -1.04 -3.78
N PRO A 26 4.18 -0.56 -4.63
CA PRO A 26 5.11 -1.44 -5.34
C PRO A 26 6.01 -2.25 -4.39
N GLU A 27 6.24 -1.74 -3.18
CA GLU A 27 6.96 -2.40 -2.10
C GLU A 27 6.31 -3.69 -1.63
N GLU A 28 5.01 -3.89 -1.85
CA GLU A 28 4.34 -5.17 -1.55
C GLU A 28 4.77 -6.28 -2.51
N GLY A 29 5.34 -5.94 -3.67
CA GLY A 29 5.80 -6.90 -4.66
C GLY A 29 6.85 -7.88 -4.10
N LYS A 30 6.71 -9.17 -4.44
CA LYS A 30 7.60 -10.26 -3.99
C LYS A 30 9.09 -10.08 -4.29
N TYR A 31 9.38 -9.26 -5.28
CA TYR A 31 10.73 -9.02 -5.80
C TYR A 31 10.98 -7.52 -5.90
N HIS A 32 10.44 -6.72 -4.97
CA HIS A 32 10.65 -5.28 -5.02
C HIS A 32 12.12 -4.94 -4.71
N TYR A 33 12.61 -5.38 -3.55
CA TYR A 33 14.01 -5.23 -3.14
C TYR A 33 14.86 -6.44 -3.54
N ASP A 34 16.17 -6.23 -3.52
CA ASP A 34 17.11 -7.34 -3.62
C ASP A 34 17.09 -8.12 -2.31
N GLY A 35 17.26 -9.43 -2.36
CA GLY A 35 17.32 -10.16 -1.11
C GLY A 35 17.68 -11.63 -1.19
N HIS A 36 17.75 -12.21 0.00
CA HIS A 36 17.97 -13.63 0.19
C HIS A 36 17.12 -14.08 1.38
N ARG A 37 15.96 -14.66 1.04
CA ARG A 37 14.89 -15.07 1.95
C ARG A 37 15.39 -15.99 3.05
N ALA A 38 16.20 -16.98 2.70
CA ALA A 38 16.73 -17.96 3.66
C ALA A 38 17.56 -17.31 4.77
N CYS A 39 18.11 -16.11 4.54
CA CYS A 39 18.89 -15.36 5.51
C CYS A 39 18.13 -14.14 6.08
N GLY A 40 16.92 -13.85 5.61
CA GLY A 40 16.17 -12.65 5.98
C GLY A 40 16.89 -11.36 5.62
N VAL A 41 17.59 -11.33 4.48
CA VAL A 41 18.30 -10.14 3.99
C VAL A 41 17.47 -9.49 2.90
N SER A 42 17.12 -8.21 3.10
CA SER A 42 16.44 -7.35 2.14
C SER A 42 17.24 -6.05 2.04
N LEU A 43 17.67 -5.70 0.83
CA LEU A 43 18.61 -4.60 0.59
C LEU A 43 18.11 -3.70 -0.53
N LYS A 44 18.32 -2.40 -0.34
CA LYS A 44 18.16 -1.43 -1.43
C LYS A 44 19.28 -1.59 -2.47
N PRO A 45 19.08 -1.14 -3.72
CA PRO A 45 20.09 -1.26 -4.77
C PRO A 45 21.46 -0.69 -4.38
N GLU A 46 21.50 0.43 -3.64
CA GLU A 46 22.74 1.07 -3.21
C GLU A 46 23.52 0.20 -2.20
N GLU A 47 22.81 -0.57 -1.36
CA GLU A 47 23.41 -1.49 -0.41
C GLU A 47 23.89 -2.76 -1.12
N THR A 48 23.07 -3.30 -2.02
CA THR A 48 23.41 -4.47 -2.83
C THR A 48 24.69 -4.26 -3.64
N LYS A 49 24.88 -3.06 -4.20
CA LYS A 49 26.12 -2.66 -4.89
C LYS A 49 27.34 -2.75 -3.98
N LYS A 50 27.24 -2.33 -2.72
CA LYS A 50 28.35 -2.43 -1.73
C LYS A 50 28.73 -3.87 -1.46
N TYR A 51 27.75 -4.77 -1.42
CA TYR A 51 27.98 -6.21 -1.23
C TYR A 51 28.22 -6.98 -2.54
N LYS A 52 28.35 -6.30 -3.69
CA LYS A 52 28.60 -6.91 -5.01
C LYS A 52 27.60 -8.02 -5.35
N ASN A 53 26.31 -7.81 -5.06
CA ASN A 53 25.24 -8.80 -5.26
C ASN A 53 25.37 -10.08 -4.42
N ILE A 54 26.19 -10.07 -3.36
CA ILE A 54 26.39 -11.21 -2.46
C ILE A 54 25.69 -10.97 -1.12
N CYS A 55 25.06 -12.01 -0.60
CA CYS A 55 24.43 -12.00 0.71
C CYS A 55 25.49 -11.85 1.80
N PRO A 56 25.42 -10.80 2.66
CA PRO A 56 26.41 -10.56 3.71
C PRO A 56 26.38 -11.61 4.82
N LYS A 57 25.31 -12.43 4.92
CA LYS A 57 25.18 -13.47 5.95
C LYS A 57 25.74 -14.82 5.56
N CYS A 58 25.66 -15.21 4.28
CA CYS A 58 26.00 -16.57 3.85
C CYS A 58 26.90 -16.66 2.61
N GLY A 59 27.22 -15.54 1.96
CA GLY A 59 28.10 -15.52 0.78
C GLY A 59 27.47 -16.00 -0.54
N ARG A 60 26.19 -16.42 -0.54
CA ARG A 60 25.46 -16.75 -1.77
C ARG A 60 24.99 -15.49 -2.49
N THR A 61 24.68 -15.61 -3.78
CA THR A 61 24.11 -14.51 -4.58
C THR A 61 22.74 -14.08 -4.05
N LEU A 62 22.49 -12.78 -4.06
CA LEU A 62 21.16 -12.21 -3.81
C LEU A 62 20.26 -12.39 -5.05
N THR A 63 18.97 -12.56 -4.82
CA THR A 63 17.95 -12.40 -5.86
C THR A 63 17.78 -10.91 -6.12
N ILE A 64 17.97 -10.48 -7.37
CA ILE A 64 17.87 -9.08 -7.77
C ILE A 64 16.42 -8.67 -7.98
N GLY A 65 16.01 -7.59 -7.32
CA GLY A 65 14.67 -7.03 -7.35
C GLY A 65 14.42 -6.03 -8.48
N VAL A 66 13.15 -5.68 -8.65
CA VAL A 66 12.65 -4.72 -9.64
C VAL A 66 13.26 -3.33 -9.41
N LEU A 67 13.39 -2.90 -8.14
CA LEU A 67 13.95 -1.59 -7.83
C LEU A 67 15.41 -1.48 -8.29
N ASN A 68 16.19 -2.55 -8.17
CA ASN A 68 17.57 -2.59 -8.65
C ASN A 68 17.64 -2.48 -10.18
N ARG A 69 16.73 -3.16 -10.89
CA ARG A 69 16.64 -3.02 -12.35
C ARG A 69 16.28 -1.59 -12.77
N ILE A 70 15.38 -0.93 -12.04
CA ILE A 70 15.02 0.48 -12.27
C ILE A 70 16.24 1.36 -12.05
N ASP A 71 16.93 1.21 -10.91
CA ASP A 71 18.13 1.98 -10.56
C ASP A 71 19.25 1.82 -11.60
N HIS A 72 19.45 0.60 -12.12
CA HIS A 72 20.43 0.34 -13.19
C HIS A 72 20.08 1.02 -14.53
N LEU A 73 18.79 1.18 -14.83
CA LEU A 73 18.32 1.82 -16.07
C LEU A 73 18.07 3.32 -15.92
N ALA A 74 18.12 3.84 -14.69
CA ALA A 74 17.83 5.24 -14.42
C ALA A 74 18.92 6.15 -15.02
N ASP A 75 18.47 7.12 -15.82
CA ASP A 75 19.28 8.16 -16.43
C ASP A 75 19.29 9.47 -15.61
N ARG A 76 18.60 9.45 -14.47
CA ARG A 76 18.44 10.58 -13.56
C ARG A 76 18.43 10.09 -12.11
N PRO A 77 18.89 10.92 -11.15
CA PRO A 77 18.72 10.62 -9.74
C PRO A 77 17.22 10.58 -9.40
N GLU A 78 16.88 9.97 -8.26
CA GLU A 78 15.55 10.01 -7.69
C GLU A 78 15.19 11.47 -7.36
N SER A 79 14.62 12.17 -8.34
CA SER A 79 14.47 13.62 -8.37
C SER A 79 13.01 13.99 -8.57
N GLY A 80 12.18 13.60 -7.60
CA GLY A 80 10.77 13.95 -7.54
C GLY A 80 9.94 13.52 -8.76
N LYS A 81 8.70 14.03 -8.82
CA LYS A 81 7.75 13.67 -9.89
C LYS A 81 8.02 14.50 -11.16
N PRO A 82 8.02 13.89 -12.36
CA PRO A 82 8.13 14.64 -13.61
C PRO A 82 6.99 15.66 -13.76
N LYS A 83 7.29 16.86 -14.30
CA LYS A 83 6.32 17.97 -14.42
C LYS A 83 5.01 17.62 -15.15
N ARG A 84 5.05 16.66 -16.09
CA ARG A 84 3.89 16.25 -16.92
C ARG A 84 3.39 14.84 -16.59
N ALA A 85 3.78 14.28 -15.45
CA ALA A 85 3.29 12.96 -15.05
C ALA A 85 1.83 13.06 -14.57
N ILE A 86 0.98 12.18 -15.07
CA ILE A 86 -0.34 11.94 -14.47
C ILE A 86 -0.10 11.37 -13.06
N PRO A 87 -0.76 11.89 -12.02
CA PRO A 87 -0.55 11.40 -10.67
C PRO A 87 -1.12 9.99 -10.51
N PHE A 88 -0.61 9.26 -9.54
CA PHE A 88 -1.20 8.00 -9.09
C PHE A 88 -1.51 8.09 -7.60
N LYS A 89 -2.46 7.27 -7.16
CA LYS A 89 -2.79 7.09 -5.74
C LYS A 89 -2.59 5.63 -5.39
N ASN A 90 -1.84 5.38 -4.32
CA ASN A 90 -1.73 4.04 -3.76
C ASN A 90 -2.98 3.75 -2.92
N LEU A 91 -3.57 2.58 -3.09
CA LEU A 91 -4.68 2.10 -2.27
C LEU A 91 -4.35 0.74 -1.67
N ILE A 92 -4.99 0.50 -0.53
CA ILE A 92 -5.07 -0.81 0.12
C ILE A 92 -6.55 -1.20 0.08
N PRO A 93 -6.90 -2.45 -0.27
CA PRO A 93 -8.28 -2.94 -0.22
C PRO A 93 -8.95 -2.64 1.12
N LEU A 94 -10.22 -2.25 1.08
CA LEU A 94 -10.94 -1.81 2.28
C LEU A 94 -11.03 -2.91 3.35
N ASP A 95 -11.20 -4.16 2.94
CA ASP A 95 -11.23 -5.32 3.84
C ASP A 95 -9.88 -5.55 4.54
N GLU A 96 -8.75 -5.34 3.86
CA GLU A 96 -7.42 -5.36 4.45
C GLU A 96 -7.24 -4.23 5.48
N ILE A 97 -7.69 -3.02 5.18
CA ILE A 97 -7.67 -1.89 6.15
C ILE A 97 -8.51 -2.23 7.38
N ILE A 98 -9.70 -2.79 7.19
CA ILE A 98 -10.59 -3.19 8.28
C ILE A 98 -9.96 -4.31 9.11
N ALA A 99 -9.38 -5.32 8.47
CA ALA A 99 -8.72 -6.45 9.11
C ALA A 99 -7.54 -5.99 9.97
N GLU A 100 -6.70 -5.13 9.41
CA GLU A 100 -5.57 -4.49 10.08
C GLU A 100 -6.02 -3.65 11.28
N ALA A 101 -7.12 -2.90 11.14
CA ALA A 101 -7.66 -2.06 12.22
C ALA A 101 -8.34 -2.86 13.33
N LEU A 102 -8.93 -4.02 13.02
CA LEU A 102 -9.57 -4.92 13.98
C LEU A 102 -8.61 -5.93 14.62
N ASP A 103 -7.37 -6.01 14.13
CA ASP A 103 -6.39 -7.06 14.46
C ASP A 103 -6.93 -8.48 14.19
N MET A 104 -7.53 -8.66 13.00
CA MET A 104 -8.17 -9.90 12.58
C MET A 104 -7.75 -10.29 11.16
N GLY A 105 -8.02 -11.55 10.78
CA GLY A 105 -7.85 -11.96 9.39
C GLY A 105 -8.92 -11.37 8.46
N VAL A 106 -8.53 -11.02 7.23
CA VAL A 106 -9.39 -10.45 6.18
C VAL A 106 -10.66 -11.29 5.94
N LYS A 107 -10.54 -12.63 6.03
CA LYS A 107 -11.65 -13.57 5.79
C LYS A 107 -12.60 -13.77 6.97
N THR A 108 -12.46 -13.00 8.05
CA THR A 108 -13.33 -13.16 9.22
C THR A 108 -14.72 -12.56 9.00
N LYS A 109 -15.74 -13.14 9.66
CA LYS A 109 -17.11 -12.61 9.61
C LYS A 109 -17.21 -11.17 10.10
N ALA A 110 -16.38 -10.78 11.07
CA ALA A 110 -16.35 -9.43 11.62
C ALA A 110 -15.88 -8.40 10.57
N VAL A 111 -14.82 -8.72 9.82
CA VAL A 111 -14.33 -7.86 8.72
C VAL A 111 -15.39 -7.74 7.62
N ALA A 112 -15.96 -8.86 7.18
CA ALA A 112 -17.01 -8.87 6.16
C ALA A 112 -18.23 -8.03 6.60
N ALA A 113 -18.65 -8.11 7.86
CA ALA A 113 -19.76 -7.33 8.38
C ALA A 113 -19.49 -5.82 8.36
N GLN A 114 -18.28 -5.38 8.76
CA GLN A 114 -17.90 -3.97 8.70
C GLN A 114 -17.78 -3.47 7.26
N TYR A 115 -17.21 -4.28 6.36
CA TYR A 115 -17.13 -3.97 4.94
C TYR A 115 -18.54 -3.74 4.38
N GLN A 116 -19.46 -4.68 4.57
CA GLN A 116 -20.84 -4.54 4.08
C GLN A 116 -21.56 -3.34 4.69
N LYS A 117 -21.33 -3.03 5.98
CA LYS A 117 -21.91 -1.85 6.63
C LYS A 117 -21.43 -0.54 6.00
N LEU A 118 -20.13 -0.43 5.69
CA LEU A 118 -19.56 0.74 5.01
C LEU A 118 -20.09 0.87 3.58
N ILE A 119 -20.17 -0.23 2.83
CA ILE A 119 -20.72 -0.24 1.48
C ILE A 119 -22.20 0.15 1.47
N ALA A 120 -23.00 -0.41 2.39
CA ALA A 120 -24.43 -0.08 2.49
C ALA A 120 -24.66 1.40 2.84
N ALA A 121 -23.81 1.99 3.68
CA ALA A 121 -23.96 3.38 4.11
C ALA A 121 -23.38 4.40 3.11
N LEU A 122 -22.27 4.06 2.43
CA LEU A 122 -21.45 5.02 1.68
C LEU A 122 -21.28 4.64 0.20
N GLY A 123 -21.94 3.58 -0.27
CA GLY A 123 -21.90 3.15 -1.66
C GLY A 123 -20.69 2.27 -1.96
N THR A 124 -19.86 2.65 -2.93
CA THR A 124 -18.79 1.77 -3.43
C THR A 124 -17.52 1.84 -2.58
N GLU A 125 -16.70 0.79 -2.66
CA GLU A 125 -15.38 0.76 -2.01
C GLU A 125 -14.51 1.94 -2.45
N PHE A 126 -14.46 2.23 -3.75
CA PHE A 126 -13.74 3.41 -4.25
C PHE A 126 -14.26 4.71 -3.63
N ASN A 127 -15.58 4.85 -3.43
CA ASN A 127 -16.10 6.02 -2.74
C ASN A 127 -15.60 6.08 -1.29
N VAL A 128 -15.65 4.97 -0.55
CA VAL A 128 -15.15 4.88 0.83
C VAL A 128 -13.65 5.14 0.92
N LEU A 129 -12.85 4.67 -0.03
CA LEU A 129 -11.39 4.82 -0.01
C LEU A 129 -10.91 6.17 -0.53
N LEU A 130 -11.65 6.84 -1.43
CA LEU A 130 -11.15 8.04 -2.12
C LEU A 130 -11.89 9.33 -1.74
N ASN A 131 -13.21 9.28 -1.58
CA ASN A 131 -14.04 10.50 -1.65
C ASN A 131 -14.87 10.75 -0.39
N ALA A 132 -15.40 9.71 0.26
CA ALA A 132 -16.31 9.83 1.40
C ALA A 132 -15.64 10.63 2.55
N PRO A 133 -16.32 11.62 3.15
CA PRO A 133 -15.77 12.36 4.29
C PRO A 133 -15.47 11.42 5.47
N ILE A 134 -14.33 11.63 6.14
CA ILE A 134 -13.93 10.78 7.28
C ILE A 134 -15.00 10.79 8.40
N GLU A 135 -15.69 11.91 8.59
CA GLU A 135 -16.77 12.01 9.59
C GLU A 135 -17.97 11.12 9.27
N GLU A 136 -18.31 10.92 7.99
CA GLU A 136 -19.36 9.96 7.60
C GLU A 136 -18.91 8.51 7.80
N ILE A 137 -17.63 8.23 7.56
CA ILE A 137 -17.04 6.91 7.82
C ILE A 137 -17.10 6.57 9.32
N LYS A 138 -16.81 7.54 10.21
CA LYS A 138 -16.91 7.36 11.67
C LYS A 138 -18.33 7.06 12.16
N LYS A 139 -19.37 7.55 11.46
CA LYS A 139 -20.77 7.21 11.79
C LYS A 139 -21.11 5.76 11.41
N ALA A 140 -20.53 5.28 10.31
CA ALA A 140 -20.82 3.95 9.79
C ALA A 140 -19.95 2.84 10.42
N ALA A 141 -18.73 3.13 10.86
CA ALA A 141 -17.78 2.13 11.38
C ALA A 141 -17.05 2.60 12.66
N PRO A 142 -16.49 1.67 13.45
CA PRO A 142 -15.60 2.00 14.55
C PRO A 142 -14.51 3.02 14.19
N ALA A 143 -14.19 3.93 15.12
CA ALA A 143 -13.30 5.06 14.88
C ALA A 143 -11.91 4.66 14.34
N HIS A 144 -11.37 3.52 14.77
CA HIS A 144 -10.08 3.01 14.29
C HIS A 144 -10.12 2.58 12.81
N ILE A 145 -11.24 2.11 12.27
CA ILE A 145 -11.37 1.82 10.83
C ILE A 145 -11.33 3.12 10.03
N ALA A 146 -12.06 4.15 10.48
CA ALA A 146 -12.04 5.47 9.83
C ALA A 146 -10.63 6.09 9.84
N GLU A 147 -9.91 5.95 10.94
CA GLU A 147 -8.51 6.36 11.06
C GLU A 147 -7.59 5.57 10.11
N GLY A 148 -7.81 4.26 9.97
CA GLY A 148 -7.06 3.43 9.03
C GLY A 148 -7.23 3.92 7.58
N ILE A 149 -8.47 4.19 7.16
CA ILE A 149 -8.77 4.74 5.84
C ILE A 149 -8.11 6.12 5.66
N ARG A 150 -8.15 6.99 6.67
CA ARG A 150 -7.50 8.30 6.63
C ARG A 150 -5.99 8.17 6.43
N ARG A 151 -5.32 7.27 7.15
CA ARG A 151 -3.87 7.02 7.02
C ARG A 151 -3.50 6.54 5.63
N VAL A 152 -4.26 5.61 5.06
CA VAL A 152 -4.03 5.11 3.70
C VAL A 152 -4.17 6.24 2.68
N ARG A 153 -5.22 7.06 2.78
CA ARG A 153 -5.40 8.24 1.91
C ARG A 153 -4.24 9.24 1.99
N GLU A 154 -3.65 9.39 3.16
CA GLU A 154 -2.52 10.29 3.41
C GLU A 154 -1.16 9.64 3.11
N GLY A 155 -1.12 8.36 2.71
CA GLY A 155 0.13 7.60 2.53
C GLY A 155 0.90 7.36 3.83
N LYS A 156 0.27 7.52 4.99
CA LYS A 156 0.87 7.33 6.32
C LYS A 156 0.80 5.88 6.75
N VAL A 157 1.51 5.03 6.01
CA VAL A 157 1.63 3.60 6.29
C VAL A 157 3.10 3.21 6.41
N SER A 158 3.38 2.22 7.25
CA SER A 158 4.72 1.63 7.36
C SER A 158 4.81 0.43 6.45
N ILE A 159 5.85 0.34 5.63
CA ILE A 159 5.97 -0.73 4.64
C ILE A 159 7.28 -1.46 4.85
N SER A 160 7.20 -2.78 4.98
CA SER A 160 8.34 -3.69 4.89
C SER A 160 8.37 -4.26 3.47
N PRO A 161 9.37 -3.90 2.64
CA PRO A 161 9.36 -4.27 1.23
C PRO A 161 9.55 -5.78 1.03
N GLY A 162 8.90 -6.32 0.01
CA GLY A 162 9.05 -7.71 -0.42
C GLY A 162 10.37 -7.96 -1.15
N TYR A 163 10.86 -9.19 -1.06
CA TYR A 163 12.13 -9.62 -1.62
C TYR A 163 12.18 -11.15 -1.74
N ASP A 164 12.94 -11.66 -2.71
CA ASP A 164 13.22 -13.09 -2.92
C ASP A 164 11.99 -14.02 -2.79
N GLY A 165 10.87 -13.59 -3.36
CA GLY A 165 9.62 -14.37 -3.40
C GLY A 165 8.66 -14.11 -2.23
N GLU A 166 9.05 -13.34 -1.22
CA GLU A 166 8.18 -12.92 -0.10
C GLU A 166 7.50 -11.60 -0.40
N TYR A 167 6.17 -11.55 -0.25
CA TYR A 167 5.43 -10.29 -0.34
C TYR A 167 5.87 -9.31 0.75
N GLY A 168 5.88 -8.03 0.39
CA GLY A 168 6.00 -6.96 1.37
C GLY A 168 4.79 -6.94 2.30
N LYS A 169 4.95 -6.25 3.42
CA LYS A 169 3.93 -6.12 4.45
C LYS A 169 3.67 -4.65 4.69
N ILE A 170 2.41 -4.24 4.54
CA ILE A 170 1.97 -2.94 4.98
C ILE A 170 1.44 -3.04 6.41
N LYS A 171 1.82 -2.06 7.23
CA LYS A 171 1.25 -1.81 8.55
C LYS A 171 0.65 -0.41 8.60
N ILE A 172 -0.62 -0.33 8.97
CA ILE A 172 -1.33 0.96 9.11
C ILE A 172 -1.20 1.51 10.54
N PHE A 173 -1.12 0.60 11.52
CA PHE A 173 -1.00 0.93 12.95
C PHE A 173 0.31 0.39 13.51
N SER A 174 0.92 1.15 14.41
CA SER A 174 2.07 0.67 15.18
C SER A 174 1.65 -0.36 16.24
N GLU A 175 2.59 -1.20 16.67
CA GLU A 175 2.36 -2.20 17.73
C GLU A 175 1.88 -1.56 19.05
N LYS A 176 2.34 -0.33 19.36
CA LYS A 176 1.90 0.42 20.54
C LYS A 176 0.44 0.85 20.42
N GLU A 177 0.07 1.42 19.28
CA GLU A 177 -1.32 1.83 19.01
C GLU A 177 -2.26 0.63 19.01
N ARG A 178 -1.85 -0.52 18.47
CA ARG A 178 -2.64 -1.77 18.55
C ARG A 178 -2.92 -2.18 20.00
N LYS A 179 -1.91 -2.12 20.87
CA LYS A 179 -2.07 -2.43 22.30
C LYS A 179 -3.04 -1.47 22.99
N ASP A 180 -2.99 -0.19 22.65
CA ASP A 180 -3.88 0.82 23.22
C ASP A 180 -5.33 0.67 22.69
N LEU A 181 -5.50 0.34 21.42
CA LEU A 181 -6.79 0.01 20.80
C LEU A 181 -7.41 -1.27 21.40
N ALA A 182 -6.59 -2.30 21.65
CA ALA A 182 -7.03 -3.53 22.28
C ALA A 182 -7.48 -3.32 23.74
N LYS A 183 -6.77 -2.46 24.50
CA LYS A 183 -7.19 -2.05 25.85
C LYS A 183 -8.50 -1.28 25.83
N GLN A 184 -8.69 -0.38 24.86
CA GLN A 184 -9.97 0.28 24.68
C GLN A 184 -11.07 -0.73 24.39
N LYS A 185 -10.86 -1.75 23.55
CA LYS A 185 -11.88 -2.79 23.29
C LYS A 185 -12.26 -3.60 24.56
N ALA A 186 -11.31 -3.82 25.46
CA ALA A 186 -11.54 -4.57 26.71
C ALA A 186 -12.32 -3.78 27.78
N LEU A 187 -12.41 -2.45 27.68
CA LEU A 187 -13.14 -1.59 28.63
C LEU A 187 -14.64 -1.46 28.30
N TRP A 188 -15.10 -2.08 27.22
CA TRP A 188 -16.47 -2.00 26.70
C TRP A 188 -17.16 -3.38 26.70
N VAL A 189 -16.53 -4.37 27.35
CA VAL A 189 -17.07 -5.70 27.63
C VAL A 189 -17.46 -5.75 29.10
#